data_AF-A0A838CWI7-F1
#
_entry.id   AF-A0A838CWI7-F1
#
_cell.length_a   1.000
_cell.length_b   1.000
_cell.length_c   1.000
_cell.angle_alpha   90.00
_cell.angle_beta   90.00
_cell.angle_gamma   90.00
#
_symmetry.space_group_name_H-M   'P 1'
#
loop_
_entity.id
_entity.type
_entity.pdbx_description
1 polymer ?
#
loop_
_entity_poly.entity_id
_entity_poly.type
_entity_poly.pdbx_seq_one_letter_code
_entity_poly.pdbx_strand_id
1 'polypeptide(L)' 'MPLQYYTLVDPFVVQTLKSVVGKMLIVETTKDTIRGQLQDVQPDHIVLTAGDSTFFVRIQQIVTIMPI' A
#
# COMPACT_ATOMS: atom_id res chain seq x y z
N MET A 1 26.67 -6.61 -20.00
CA MET A 1 25.41 -7.17 -19.49
C MET A 1 24.58 -6.01 -18.94
N PRO A 2 23.29 -5.88 -19.27
CA PRO A 2 22.45 -4.85 -18.68
C PRO A 2 22.26 -5.11 -17.18
N LEU A 3 22.12 -4.05 -16.39
CA LEU A 3 21.76 -4.16 -14.98
C LEU A 3 20.35 -4.75 -14.87
N GLN A 4 20.21 -5.81 -14.08
CA GLN A 4 18.93 -6.45 -13.79
C GLN A 4 18.61 -6.28 -12.31
N TYR A 5 17.48 -5.65 -12.03
CA TYR A 5 16.98 -5.44 -10.67
C TYR A 5 15.96 -6.53 -10.34
N TYR A 6 16.01 -7.00 -9.09
CA TYR A 6 15.07 -8.00 -8.56
C TYR A 6 14.45 -7.45 -7.29
N THR A 7 13.15 -7.67 -7.11
CA THR A 7 12.42 -7.37 -5.87
C THR A 7 11.46 -8.49 -5.55
N LEU A 8 11.24 -8.71 -4.25
CA LEU A 8 10.15 -9.55 -3.79
C LEU A 8 8.85 -8.76 -3.94
N VAL A 9 7.79 -9.44 -4.37
CA VAL A 9 6.45 -8.88 -4.55
C VAL A 9 5.45 -9.82 -3.89
N ASP A 10 4.46 -9.24 -3.23
CA ASP A 10 3.31 -9.96 -2.69
C ASP A 10 2.11 -9.82 -3.66
N PRO A 11 2.01 -10.64 -4.72
CA PRO A 11 1.07 -10.40 -5.82
C PRO A 11 -0.39 -10.43 -5.38
N PHE A 12 -0.74 -11.27 -4.41
CA PHE A 12 -2.10 -11.35 -3.89
C PHE A 12 -2.46 -10.11 -3.06
N VAL A 13 -1.52 -9.56 -2.29
CA VAL A 13 -1.73 -8.31 -1.55
C VAL A 13 -1.96 -7.16 -2.52
N VAL A 14 -1.11 -7.05 -3.55
CA VAL A 14 -1.26 -6.07 -4.64
C VAL A 14 -2.63 -6.21 -5.32
N GLN A 15 -3.02 -7.43 -5.69
CA GLN A 15 -4.30 -7.69 -6.36
C GLN A 15 -5.49 -7.29 -5.47
N THR A 16 -5.47 -7.66 -4.19
CA THR A 16 -6.53 -7.30 -3.24
C THR A 16 -6.62 -5.79 -3.05
N LEU A 17 -5.49 -5.10 -2.86
CA LEU A 17 -5.47 -3.63 -2.74
C LEU A 17 -5.98 -2.93 -4.01
N LYS A 18 -5.62 -3.43 -5.20
CA LYS A 18 -6.14 -2.91 -6.47
C LYS A 18 -7.67 -2.98 -6.56
N SER A 19 -8.28 -4.01 -5.96
CA SER A 19 -9.75 -4.14 -5.95
C SER A 19 -10.47 -3.12 -5.05
N VAL A 20 -9.74 -2.39 -4.21
CA VAL A 20 -10.29 -1.42 -3.25
C VAL A 20 -9.72 -0.01 -3.41
N VAL A 21 -9.09 0.30 -4.55
CA VAL A 21 -8.66 1.67 -4.90
C VAL A 21 -9.87 2.61 -4.86
N GLY A 22 -9.67 3.81 -4.32
CA GLY A 22 -10.69 4.82 -4.07
C GLY A 22 -11.45 4.65 -2.75
N LYS A 23 -11.29 3.53 -2.03
CA LYS A 23 -11.91 3.34 -0.71
C LYS A 23 -11.07 3.94 0.40
N MET A 24 -11.74 4.28 1.50
CA MET A 24 -11.08 4.60 2.76
C MET A 24 -10.54 3.31 3.37
N LEU A 25 -9.27 3.32 3.80
CA LEU A 25 -8.61 2.20 4.43
C LEU A 25 -8.10 2.60 5.81
N ILE A 26 -8.09 1.61 6.70
CA ILE A 26 -7.24 1.58 7.88
C ILE A 26 -6.09 0.62 7.57
N VAL A 27 -4.88 1.16 7.53
CA VAL A 27 -3.66 0.40 7.25
C VAL A 27 -2.81 0.39 8.51
N GLU A 28 -2.65 -0.78 9.10
CA GLU A 28 -1.73 -1.00 10.21
C GLU A 28 -0.34 -1.31 9.63
N THR A 29 0.64 -0.50 10.01
CA THR A 29 2.05 -0.75 9.71
C THR A 29 2.74 -1.37 10.91
N THR A 30 3.97 -1.83 10.72
CA THR A 30 4.83 -2.31 11.83
C THR A 30 5.10 -1.26 12.93
N LYS A 31 4.77 0.02 12.72
CA LYS A 31 5.06 1.12 13.67
C LYS A 31 3.81 1.86 14.14
N ASP A 32 2.83 2.02 13.27
CA ASP A 32 1.69 2.91 13.47
C ASP A 32 0.47 2.47 12.65
N THR A 33 -0.61 3.25 12.69
CA THR A 33 -1.81 3.03 11.88
C THR A 33 -2.15 4.29 11.11
N ILE A 34 -2.36 4.15 9.80
CA ILE A 34 -2.71 5.24 8.90
C ILE A 34 -4.16 5.04 8.45
N ARG A 35 -4.97 6.09 8.58
CA ARG A 35 -6.34 6.12 8.04
C ARG A 35 -6.38 7.08 6.87
N GLY A 36 -6.70 6.58 5.68
CA GLY A 36 -6.66 7.38 4.47
C GLY A 36 -7.32 6.72 3.27
N GLN A 37 -7.56 7.49 2.23
CA GLN A 37 -8.11 6.96 0.97
C GLN A 37 -6.97 6.33 0.16
N LEU A 38 -7.19 5.11 -0.33
CA LEU A 38 -6.26 4.45 -1.24
C LEU A 38 -6.33 5.09 -2.62
N GLN A 39 -5.26 5.76 -3.04
CA GLN A 39 -5.17 6.44 -4.33
C GLN A 39 -4.60 5.53 -5.42
N ASP A 40 -3.56 4.77 -5.10
CA ASP A 40 -2.87 3.92 -6.06
C ASP A 40 -2.13 2.74 -5.41
N VAL A 41 -1.81 1.72 -6.19
CA VAL A 41 -1.14 0.48 -5.76
C VAL A 41 -0.07 0.08 -6.77
N GLN A 42 1.18 0.14 -6.33
CA GLN A 42 2.36 -0.31 -7.04
C GLN A 42 2.83 -1.68 -6.51
N PRO A 43 3.74 -2.38 -7.20
CA PRO A 43 4.22 -3.70 -6.75
C PRO A 43 4.91 -3.72 -5.37
N ASP A 44 5.48 -2.59 -4.95
CA ASP A 44 6.28 -2.46 -3.72
C ASP A 44 5.65 -1.54 -2.67
N HIS A 45 4.67 -0.70 -3.04
CA HIS A 45 4.03 0.26 -2.14
C HIS A 45 2.59 0.63 -2.54
N ILE A 46 1.85 1.18 -1.58
CA ILE A 46 0.56 1.84 -1.80
C ILE A 46 0.67 3.35 -1.58
N VAL A 47 -0.25 4.09 -2.21
CA VAL A 47 -0.39 5.53 -2.03
C VAL A 47 -1.69 5.80 -1.26
N LEU A 48 -1.58 6.40 -0.07
CA LEU A 48 -2.72 6.81 0.74
C LEU A 48 -2.76 8.34 0.84
N THR A 49 -3.95 8.94 0.80
CA THR A 49 -4.15 10.33 1.24
C THR A 49 -4.87 10.37 2.58
N ALA A 50 -4.29 11.07 3.54
CA ALA A 50 -4.85 11.25 4.88
C ALA A 50 -4.76 12.74 5.26
N GLY A 51 -5.92 13.39 5.36
CA GLY A 51 -5.99 14.85 5.43
C GLY A 51 -5.37 15.48 4.18
N ASP A 52 -4.48 16.45 4.37
CA ASP A 52 -3.77 17.15 3.29
C ASP A 52 -2.42 16.50 2.93
N SER A 53 -2.13 15.31 3.47
CA SER A 53 -0.86 14.62 3.28
C SER A 53 -0.99 13.33 2.47
N THR A 54 0.03 13.04 1.66
CA THR A 54 0.15 11.80 0.88
C THR A 54 1.22 10.91 1.49
N PHE A 55 0.88 9.65 1.71
CA PHE A 55 1.74 8.63 2.29
C PHE A 55 2.04 7.55 1.24
N PHE A 56 3.32 7.20 1.12
CA PHE A 56 3.79 6.06 0.33
C PHE A 56 4.19 4.95 1.29
N VAL A 57 3.32 3.95 1.45
CA VAL A 57 3.50 2.87 2.43
C VAL A 57 4.00 1.63 1.71
N ARG A 58 5.22 1.18 2.04
CA ARG A 58 5.77 -0.07 1.48
C ARG A 58 4.91 -1.26 1.88
N ILE A 59 4.60 -2.12 0.91
CA ILE A 59 3.79 -3.34 1.15
C ILE A 59 4.44 -4.22 2.22
N GLN A 60 5.77 -4.36 2.20
CA GLN A 60 6.52 -5.11 3.21
C GLN A 60 6.41 -4.58 4.65
N GLN A 61 5.80 -3.40 4.87
CA GLN A 61 5.63 -2.81 6.20
C GLN A 61 4.19 -2.85 6.68
N ILE A 62 3.27 -3.36 5.86
CA ILE A 62 1.85 -3.51 6.18
C ILE A 62 1.65 -4.79 6.98
N VAL A 63 0.96 -4.68 8.11
CA VAL A 63 0.56 -5.79 8.97
C VAL A 63 -0.87 -6.20 8.65
N THR A 64 -1.79 -5.23 8.58
CA THR A 64 -3.19 -5.46 8.23
C THR A 64 -3.75 -4.34 7.35
N ILE A 65 -4.79 -4.68 6.57
CA ILE A 65 -5.52 -3.76 5.70
C ILE A 65 -7.01 -3.97 5.96
N MET A 66 -7.71 -2.92 6.34
CA MET A 66 -9.16 -2.96 6.54
C MET A 66 -9.83 -1.85 5.70
N PRO A 67 -10.59 -2.21 4.65
CA PRO A 67 -11.47 -1.28 3.97
C PRO A 67 -12.65 -0.89 4.86
N ILE A 68 -12.95 0.41 4.92
CA ILE A 68 -14.09 0.99 5.65
C ILE A 68 -15.09 1.68 4.72
#